data_AF-A0A2X2BCZ8-F1
#
_entry.id   AF-A0A2X2BCZ8-F1
#
_cell.length_a   1.000
_cell.length_b   1.000
_cell.length_c   1.000
_cell.angle_alpha   90.00
_cell.angle_beta   90.00
_cell.angle_gamma   90.00
#
_symmetry.space_group_name_H-M   'P 1'
#
loop_
_entity.id
_entity.type
_entity.pdbx_description
1 polymer ?
#
loop_
_entity_poly.entity_id
_entity_poly.type
_entity_poly.pdbx_seq_one_letter_code
_entity_poly.pdbx_strand_id
1 'polypeptide(L)'
;MKIKSLIAISLLSVSASLFAAESTSTTQQVQGVTQAQKDLNDYEKVMVEKVWVTTQAIDEKGNKVDANNPQVSNYFGLAEYYPNGTFIMFTPEGKQKMQGDWSMSNDGKTRTLVAKDAQGKTLFTRDVEKYHHQ
;
A
#
# COMPACT_ATOMS: atom_id res chain seq x y z
N MET A 1 -24.07 15.50 -37.07
CA MET A 1 -25.19 14.88 -36.33
C MET A 1 -25.12 13.36 -36.49
N LYS A 2 -24.74 12.63 -35.44
CA LYS A 2 -25.00 11.19 -35.25
C LYS A 2 -25.12 10.93 -33.74
N ILE A 3 -26.05 10.04 -33.40
CA ILE A 3 -26.93 10.10 -32.23
C ILE A 3 -26.31 9.35 -31.04
N LYS A 4 -26.61 9.84 -29.83
CA LYS A 4 -26.17 9.32 -28.53
C LYS A 4 -26.90 8.01 -28.22
N SER A 5 -26.17 6.98 -27.80
CA SER A 5 -26.76 5.70 -27.35
C SER A 5 -27.63 5.91 -26.12
N LEU A 6 -28.86 5.40 -26.22
CA LEU A 6 -29.90 5.40 -25.20
C LEU A 6 -29.71 4.22 -24.23
N ILE A 7 -29.90 4.51 -22.95
CA ILE A 7 -29.94 3.57 -21.84
C ILE A 7 -31.30 2.84 -21.90
N ALA A 8 -31.28 1.51 -22.00
CA ALA A 8 -32.47 0.68 -21.84
C ALA A 8 -32.63 0.32 -20.36
N ILE A 9 -33.60 0.96 -19.69
CA ILE A 9 -34.07 0.60 -18.35
C ILE A 9 -35.15 -0.47 -18.55
N SER A 10 -34.81 -1.73 -18.29
CA SER A 10 -35.80 -2.81 -18.19
C SER A 10 -36.32 -2.89 -16.75
N LEU A 11 -37.52 -2.38 -16.53
CA LEU A 11 -38.34 -2.68 -15.35
C LEU A 11 -38.98 -4.06 -15.56
N LEU A 12 -38.66 -5.02 -14.70
CA LEU A 12 -39.48 -6.21 -14.47
C LEU A 12 -39.85 -6.24 -12.98
N SER A 13 -41.15 -6.32 -12.72
CA SER A 13 -41.79 -6.36 -11.41
C SER A 13 -42.18 -7.80 -11.03
N VAL A 14 -42.67 -7.93 -9.77
CA VAL A 14 -43.41 -9.06 -9.17
C VAL A 14 -42.46 -10.11 -8.52
N SER A 15 -42.59 -10.56 -7.27
CA SER A 15 -43.71 -10.62 -6.32
C SER A 15 -43.17 -10.67 -4.88
N ALA A 16 -43.97 -10.23 -3.91
CA ALA A 16 -43.71 -10.42 -2.49
C ALA A 16 -43.92 -11.89 -2.08
N SER A 17 -42.96 -12.45 -1.34
CA SER A 17 -43.16 -13.65 -0.53
C SER A 17 -42.94 -13.25 0.93
N LEU A 18 -43.99 -13.41 1.75
CA LEU A 18 -43.86 -13.31 3.20
C LEU A 18 -43.11 -14.56 3.69
N PHE A 19 -41.92 -14.37 4.25
CA PHE A 19 -41.33 -15.29 5.21
C PHE A 19 -41.18 -14.54 6.53
N ALA A 20 -41.81 -15.10 7.57
CA ALA A 20 -41.56 -14.72 8.94
C ALA A 20 -40.32 -15.46 9.43
N ALA A 21 -39.29 -14.72 9.87
CA ALA A 21 -38.44 -15.05 11.00
C ALA A 21 -37.33 -14.00 11.17
N GLU A 22 -37.15 -13.62 12.43
CA GLU A 22 -35.90 -13.15 13.05
C GLU A 22 -35.51 -11.68 12.84
N SER A 23 -35.71 -10.92 13.92
CA SER A 23 -35.22 -9.58 14.16
C SER A 23 -33.70 -9.54 14.09
N THR A 24 -33.15 -9.33 12.89
CA THR A 24 -31.81 -8.78 12.73
C THR A 24 -31.94 -7.27 12.69
N SER A 25 -31.47 -6.61 13.73
CA SER A 25 -31.28 -5.16 13.74
C SER A 25 -30.18 -4.81 12.75
N THR A 26 -30.58 -4.51 11.52
CA THR A 26 -29.74 -3.92 10.49
C THR A 26 -29.31 -2.52 10.95
N THR A 27 -28.02 -2.33 11.20
CA THR A 27 -27.37 -1.04 11.07
C THR A 27 -26.26 -1.14 10.02
N GLN A 28 -26.63 -0.68 8.83
CA GLN A 28 -25.87 0.16 7.91
C GLN A 28 -24.38 -0.15 7.69
N GLN A 29 -24.11 -0.50 6.43
CA GLN A 29 -22.80 -0.71 5.86
C GLN A 29 -21.94 0.55 5.95
N VAL A 30 -20.82 0.44 6.65
CA VAL A 30 -19.63 1.22 6.32
C VAL A 30 -18.82 0.33 5.39
N GLN A 31 -18.73 0.69 4.11
CA GLN A 31 -17.76 0.13 3.16
C GLN A 31 -16.35 0.57 3.57
N GLY A 32 -15.83 -0.06 4.63
CA GLY A 32 -14.41 -0.22 4.84
C GLY A 32 -14.03 -1.57 4.25
N VAL A 33 -13.12 -1.57 3.28
CA VAL A 33 -12.42 -2.81 2.90
C VAL A 33 -11.69 -3.31 4.15
N THR A 34 -12.27 -4.26 4.87
CA THR A 34 -11.58 -5.02 5.91
C THR A 34 -10.57 -5.90 5.21
N GLN A 35 -9.42 -5.33 4.84
CA GLN A 35 -8.31 -6.09 4.30
C GLN A 35 -7.84 -7.06 5.39
N ALA A 36 -7.80 -8.35 5.06
CA ALA A 36 -7.36 -9.38 5.98
C ALA A 36 -6.01 -8.99 6.58
N GLN A 37 -5.94 -8.92 7.90
CA GLN A 37 -4.74 -8.54 8.61
C GLN A 37 -3.72 -9.66 8.44
N LYS A 38 -2.58 -9.33 7.83
CA LYS A 38 -1.45 -10.26 7.65
C LYS A 38 -0.87 -10.58 9.03
N ASP A 39 -0.48 -11.83 9.25
CA ASP A 39 0.34 -12.16 10.42
C ASP A 39 1.72 -11.53 10.26
N LEU A 40 2.05 -10.60 11.18
CA LEU A 40 3.26 -9.81 11.11
C LEU A 40 4.36 -10.47 11.93
N ASN A 41 5.56 -10.58 11.35
CA ASN A 41 6.73 -10.94 12.14
C ASN A 41 7.19 -9.75 13.01
N ASP A 42 8.11 -10.03 13.94
CA ASP A 42 8.55 -9.01 14.91
C ASP A 42 9.21 -7.78 14.25
N TYR A 43 9.85 -7.96 13.09
CA TYR A 43 10.45 -6.84 12.35
C TYR A 43 9.39 -6.01 11.63
N GLU A 44 8.34 -6.63 11.10
CA GLU A 44 7.23 -5.92 10.45
C GLU A 44 6.44 -5.11 11.48
N LYS A 45 6.24 -5.63 12.69
CA LYS A 45 5.61 -4.89 13.81
C LYS A 45 6.34 -3.60 14.14
N VAL A 46 7.66 -3.55 13.97
CA VAL A 46 8.45 -2.32 14.18
C VAL A 46 8.17 -1.28 13.09
N MET A 47 7.85 -1.72 11.88
CA MET A 47 7.71 -0.86 10.70
C MET A 47 6.32 -0.22 10.56
N VAL A 48 5.27 -0.92 10.96
CA VAL A 48 3.88 -0.48 10.75
C VAL A 48 3.47 0.68 11.65
N GLU A 49 2.38 1.37 11.26
CA GLU A 49 1.74 2.44 12.04
C GLU A 49 2.66 3.64 12.34
N LYS A 50 3.69 3.82 11.51
CA LYS A 50 4.69 4.88 11.61
C LYS A 50 4.94 5.49 10.23
N VAL A 51 5.31 6.77 10.25
CA VAL A 51 5.88 7.45 9.09
C VAL A 51 7.40 7.38 9.19
N TRP A 52 8.04 6.77 8.20
CA TRP A 52 9.49 6.69 8.09
C TRP A 52 10.01 7.78 7.17
N VAL A 53 11.05 8.49 7.60
CA VAL A 53 11.70 9.56 6.83
C VAL A 53 13.12 9.12 6.47
N THR A 54 13.48 9.21 5.19
CA THR A 54 14.88 9.05 4.78
C THR A 54 15.66 10.29 5.22
N THR A 55 16.64 10.12 6.11
CA THR A 55 17.42 11.24 6.68
C THR A 55 18.77 11.45 6.00
N GLN A 56 19.38 10.41 5.45
CA GLN A 56 20.71 10.47 4.85
C GLN A 56 20.93 9.32 3.86
N ALA A 57 21.80 9.58 2.87
CA ALA A 57 22.42 8.55 2.04
C ALA A 57 23.92 8.50 2.35
N ILE A 58 24.45 7.29 2.47
CA ILE A 58 25.86 7.02 2.78
C ILE A 58 26.37 6.06 1.71
N ASP A 59 27.56 6.33 1.14
CA ASP A 59 28.21 5.44 0.19
C ASP A 59 28.92 4.26 0.89
N GLU A 60 29.42 3.31 0.12
CA GLU A 60 30.12 2.12 0.63
C GLU A 60 31.40 2.45 1.42
N LYS A 61 31.94 3.66 1.26
CA LYS A 61 33.13 4.15 1.96
C LYS A 61 32.77 4.91 3.24
N GLY A 62 31.48 5.04 3.56
CA GLY A 62 31.00 5.78 4.73
C GLY A 62 30.85 7.29 4.50
N ASN A 63 31.00 7.79 3.28
CA ASN A 63 30.82 9.21 3.00
C ASN A 63 29.35 9.54 2.81
N LYS A 64 28.96 10.72 3.30
CA LYS A 64 27.62 11.26 3.04
C LYS A 64 27.49 11.60 1.56
N VAL A 65 26.39 11.16 0.96
CA VAL A 65 26.01 11.51 -0.41
C VAL A 65 24.96 12.62 -0.34
N ASP A 66 25.14 13.67 -1.14
CA ASP A 66 24.20 14.78 -1.23
C ASP A 66 22.79 14.29 -1.63
N ALA A 67 21.75 14.79 -0.96
CA ALA A 67 20.38 14.37 -1.20
C ALA A 67 19.87 14.71 -2.62
N ASN A 68 20.46 15.71 -3.27
CA ASN A 68 20.14 16.10 -4.65
C ASN A 68 20.94 15.32 -5.68
N ASN A 69 21.88 14.45 -5.26
CA ASN A 69 22.62 13.61 -6.20
C ASN A 69 21.62 12.70 -6.95
N PRO A 70 21.59 12.74 -8.30
CA PRO A 70 20.65 11.96 -9.10
C PRO A 70 20.66 10.44 -8.84
N GLN A 71 21.76 9.91 -8.30
CA GLN A 71 21.90 8.50 -7.95
C GLN A 71 21.07 8.10 -6.71
N VAL A 72 20.79 9.04 -5.79
CA VAL A 72 20.12 8.74 -4.51
C VAL A 72 18.88 9.57 -4.25
N SER A 73 18.67 10.68 -4.96
CA SER A 73 17.58 11.63 -4.73
C SER A 73 16.20 10.96 -4.70
N ASN A 74 15.98 9.97 -5.58
CA ASN A 74 14.73 9.21 -5.63
C ASN A 74 14.45 8.35 -4.38
N TYR A 75 15.43 8.13 -3.50
CA TYR A 75 15.26 7.40 -2.23
C TYR A 75 14.86 8.31 -1.06
N PHE A 76 14.98 9.63 -1.22
CA PHE A 76 14.53 10.58 -0.21
C PHE A 76 13.00 10.72 -0.25
N GLY A 77 12.41 10.92 0.92
CA GLY A 77 10.97 11.05 1.09
C GLY A 77 10.46 10.34 2.33
N LEU A 78 9.16 10.04 2.29
CA LEU A 78 8.41 9.42 3.38
C LEU A 78 7.96 8.02 2.97
N ALA A 79 7.85 7.11 3.92
CA ALA A 79 7.28 5.78 3.71
C ALA A 79 6.35 5.38 4.85
N GLU A 80 5.18 4.88 4.50
CA GLU A 80 4.21 4.29 5.41
C GLU A 80 4.04 2.81 5.06
N TYR A 81 4.05 1.97 6.09
CA TYR A 81 3.88 0.53 5.98
C TYR A 81 2.65 0.12 6.80
N TYR A 82 1.78 -0.68 6.20
CA TYR A 82 0.49 -1.05 6.80
C TYR A 82 0.44 -2.53 7.20
N PRO A 83 -0.33 -2.88 8.26
CA PRO A 83 -0.44 -4.26 8.76
C PRO A 83 -1.02 -5.29 7.79
N ASN A 84 -1.69 -4.85 6.73
CA ASN A 84 -2.20 -5.69 5.65
C ASN A 84 -1.10 -6.11 4.64
N GLY A 85 0.14 -5.65 4.81
CA GLY A 85 1.24 -5.90 3.87
C GLY A 85 1.31 -4.93 2.69
N THR A 86 0.65 -3.78 2.73
CA THR A 86 0.79 -2.72 1.71
C THR A 86 1.66 -1.57 2.19
N PHE A 87 2.29 -0.85 1.26
CA PHE A 87 3.08 0.35 1.55
C PHE A 87 2.70 1.49 0.61
N ILE A 88 2.95 2.73 1.08
CA ILE A 88 2.91 3.94 0.25
C ILE A 88 4.19 4.74 0.52
N MET A 89 4.79 5.27 -0.53
CA MET A 89 5.90 6.22 -0.43
C MET A 89 5.52 7.57 -1.02
N PHE A 90 6.08 8.61 -0.42
CA PHE A 90 5.88 9.99 -0.81
C PHE A 90 7.22 10.67 -1.12
N THR A 91 7.18 11.76 -1.88
CA THR A 91 8.28 12.72 -1.98
C THR A 91 8.46 13.43 -0.63
N PRO A 92 9.59 14.15 -0.40
CA PRO A 92 9.77 14.95 0.81
C PRO A 92 8.66 15.98 1.05
N GLU A 93 8.02 16.46 -0.03
CA GLU A 93 6.91 17.41 -0.01
C GLU A 93 5.54 16.72 0.24
N GLY A 94 5.52 15.40 0.41
CA GLY A 94 4.30 14.65 0.71
C GLY A 94 3.49 14.21 -0.51
N LYS A 95 4.02 14.32 -1.74
CA LYS A 95 3.34 13.79 -2.93
C LYS A 95 3.53 12.28 -3.05
N GLN A 96 2.45 11.52 -3.21
CA GLN A 96 2.56 10.07 -3.43
C GLN A 96 3.39 9.78 -4.69
N LYS A 97 4.40 8.92 -4.55
CA LYS A 97 5.31 8.52 -5.64
C LYS A 97 5.30 7.01 -5.94
N MET A 98 4.91 6.18 -4.97
CA MET A 98 4.94 4.72 -5.13
C MET A 98 3.96 4.06 -4.17
N GLN A 99 3.42 2.92 -4.57
CA GLN A 99 2.62 2.05 -3.71
C GLN A 99 2.88 0.59 -4.08
N GLY A 100 2.49 -0.33 -3.19
CA GLY A 100 2.58 -1.75 -3.50
C GLY A 100 2.47 -2.63 -2.27
N ASP A 101 2.94 -3.87 -2.41
CA ASP A 101 3.05 -4.82 -1.30
C ASP A 101 4.46 -4.80 -0.71
N TRP A 102 4.57 -5.12 0.57
CA TRP A 102 5.86 -5.25 1.25
C TRP A 102 5.86 -6.44 2.21
N SER A 103 7.07 -6.90 2.52
CA SER A 103 7.33 -7.85 3.60
C SER A 103 8.74 -7.69 4.14
N MET A 104 9.00 -8.25 5.32
CA MET A 104 10.35 -8.46 5.84
C MET A 104 10.64 -9.95 6.00
N SER A 105 11.88 -10.35 5.75
CA SER A 105 12.34 -11.69 6.11
C SER A 105 12.27 -11.90 7.63
N ASN A 106 12.12 -13.17 8.07
CA ASN A 106 12.02 -13.52 9.48
C ASN A 106 13.29 -13.22 10.29
N ASP A 107 14.43 -13.02 9.64
CA ASP A 107 15.69 -12.58 10.25
C ASP A 107 15.89 -11.05 10.19
N GLY A 108 14.94 -10.32 9.61
CA GLY A 108 14.95 -8.86 9.50
C GLY A 108 16.00 -8.28 8.55
N LYS A 109 16.70 -9.12 7.78
CA LYS A 109 17.79 -8.67 6.90
C LYS A 109 17.32 -8.15 5.55
N THR A 110 16.18 -8.63 5.06
CA THR A 110 15.69 -8.29 3.72
C THR A 110 14.29 -7.72 3.81
N ARG A 111 14.10 -6.55 3.20
CA ARG A 111 12.78 -5.98 2.92
C ARG A 111 12.46 -6.15 1.45
N THR A 112 11.37 -6.85 1.15
CA THR A 112 10.88 -6.99 -0.22
C THR A 112 9.81 -5.93 -0.49
N LEU A 113 9.91 -5.26 -1.63
CA LEU A 113 8.93 -4.28 -2.12
C LEU A 113 8.45 -4.72 -3.50
N VAL A 114 7.15 -4.94 -3.66
CA VAL A 114 6.51 -5.21 -4.95
C VAL A 114 5.70 -3.97 -5.33
N ALA A 115 6.29 -3.10 -6.14
CA ALA A 115 5.65 -1.87 -6.56
C ALA A 115 4.54 -2.15 -7.58
N LYS A 116 3.39 -1.48 -7.41
CA LYS A 116 2.20 -1.66 -8.24
C LYS A 116 1.66 -0.34 -8.76
N ASP A 117 1.00 -0.36 -9.90
CA ASP A 117 0.19 0.76 -10.39
C ASP A 117 -1.15 0.87 -9.63
N ALA A 118 -1.98 1.83 -10.04
CA ALA A 118 -3.30 2.05 -9.44
C ALA A 118 -4.29 0.91 -9.69
N GLN A 119 -4.04 0.08 -10.71
CA GLN A 119 -4.84 -1.09 -11.06
C GLN A 119 -4.33 -2.36 -10.36
N GLY A 120 -3.25 -2.26 -9.57
CA GLY A 120 -2.65 -3.37 -8.85
C GLY A 120 -1.69 -4.22 -9.69
N LYS A 121 -1.36 -3.81 -10.92
CA LYS A 121 -0.38 -4.51 -11.75
C LYS A 121 1.02 -4.22 -11.23
N THR A 122 1.81 -5.28 -11.08
CA THR A 122 3.23 -5.16 -10.69
C THR A 122 4.02 -4.38 -11.74
N LEU A 123 4.71 -3.36 -11.27
CA LEU A 123 5.65 -2.55 -12.04
C LEU A 123 7.07 -3.12 -11.91
N PHE A 124 7.49 -3.43 -10.70
CA PHE A 124 8.77 -4.07 -10.40
C PHE A 124 8.78 -4.68 -8.99
N THR A 125 9.77 -5.53 -8.72
CA THR A 125 10.09 -6.06 -7.40
C THR A 125 11.51 -5.67 -7.02
N ARG A 126 11.73 -5.28 -5.77
CA ARG A 126 13.06 -4.98 -5.22
C ARG A 126 13.23 -5.58 -3.83
N ASP A 127 14.33 -6.27 -3.64
CA ASP A 127 14.83 -6.63 -2.31
C ASP A 127 15.81 -5.56 -1.83
N VAL A 128 15.64 -5.15 -0.58
CA VAL A 128 16.48 -4.16 0.09
C VAL A 128 17.11 -4.83 1.29
N GLU A 129 18.42 -5.03 1.22
CA GLU A 129 19.19 -5.60 2.31
C GLU A 129 19.52 -4.53 3.34
N LYS A 130 19.42 -4.89 4.62
CA LYS A 130 19.90 -4.08 5.72
C LYS A 130 21.42 -4.17 5.78
N TYR A 131 22.10 -3.13 5.31
CA TYR A 131 23.54 -3.00 5.45
C TYR A 131 23.92 -2.94 6.94
N HIS A 132 24.74 -3.90 7.39
CA HIS A 132 25.32 -3.91 8.73
C HIS A 132 26.71 -3.30 8.66
N HIS A 133 26.89 -2.10 9.21
CA HIS A 133 28.22 -1.66 9.61
C HIS A 133 28.57 -2.40 10.90
N GLN A 134 29.63 -3.23 10.85
CA GLN A 134 30.35 -3.67 12.04
C GLN A 134 31.26 -2.56 12.53
#